data_AF-A0A8C3RQI1-F1
#
_entry.id   AF-A0A8C3RQI1-F1
#
_cell.length_a   1.000
_cell.length_b   1.000
_cell.length_c   1.000
_cell.angle_alpha   90.00
_cell.angle_beta   90.00
_cell.angle_gamma   90.00
#
_symmetry.space_group_name_H-M   'P 1'
#
loop_
_entity.id
_entity.type
_entity.pdbx_description
1 polymer ?
#
loop_
_entity_poly.entity_id
_entity_poly.type
_entity_poly.pdbx_seq_one_letter_code
_entity_poly.pdbx_strand_id
1 'polypeptide(L)'
;MTAASWYHWDISRVVAEDLLAKAGKDGCFLVRDSESVSGAYALCLLHVHTYRILPDEEGLLSVQTIQGIQAKCFRTLTDLIGAYQQPNNGLVIPLLYPVNRAREPVDEDSGESGGTGGCMCGEGDMWRAG
;
A
#
# COMPACT_ATOMS: atom_id res chain seq x y z
N MET A 1 3.61 15.10 9.15
CA MET A 1 3.56 14.86 7.70
C MET A 1 2.73 13.63 7.48
N THR A 2 1.52 13.78 6.92
CA THR A 2 0.62 12.66 6.64
C THR A 2 1.31 11.70 5.68
N ALA A 3 1.60 10.48 6.13
CA ALA A 3 2.20 9.45 5.29
C ALA A 3 1.34 9.31 4.03
N ALA A 4 1.95 9.51 2.86
CA ALA A 4 1.23 9.39 1.61
C ALA A 4 0.72 7.96 1.49
N SER A 5 -0.57 7.78 1.23
CA SER A 5 -1.24 6.48 1.12
C SER A 5 -0.50 5.45 0.25
N TRP A 6 0.25 5.91 -0.75
CA TRP A 6 1.01 5.09 -1.70
C TRP A 6 2.44 4.75 -1.26
N TYR A 7 2.93 5.27 -0.12
CA TYR A 7 4.29 5.04 0.36
C TYR A 7 4.34 3.93 1.43
N HIS A 8 5.14 2.90 1.15
CA HIS A 8 5.28 1.70 1.99
C HIS A 8 6.74 1.50 2.35
N TRP A 9 7.10 1.86 3.59
CA TRP A 9 8.49 1.82 4.07
C TRP A 9 9.05 0.41 4.31
N ASP A 10 8.18 -0.59 4.51
CA ASP A 10 8.57 -1.93 4.97
C ASP A 10 7.78 -3.01 4.21
N ILE A 11 7.90 -3.01 2.88
CA ILE A 11 7.35 -4.10 2.05
C ILE A 11 8.38 -4.59 1.04
N SER A 12 8.46 -5.91 0.89
CA SER A 12 9.30 -6.53 -0.14
C SER A 12 8.63 -6.43 -1.51
N ARG A 13 9.43 -6.64 -2.57
CA ARG A 13 8.96 -6.67 -3.96
C ARG A 13 7.75 -7.59 -4.15
N VAL A 14 7.78 -8.78 -3.54
CA VAL A 14 6.71 -9.78 -3.67
C VAL A 14 5.39 -9.27 -3.10
N VAL A 15 5.43 -8.61 -1.94
CA VAL A 15 4.25 -8.01 -1.30
C VAL A 15 3.70 -6.87 -2.15
N ALA A 16 4.58 -6.05 -2.73
CA ALA A 16 4.19 -5.00 -3.65
C ALA A 16 3.46 -5.55 -4.90
N GLU A 17 4.02 -6.60 -5.52
CA GLU A 17 3.42 -7.27 -6.67
C GLU A 17 2.06 -7.89 -6.31
N ASP A 18 1.93 -8.51 -5.13
CA ASP A 18 0.67 -9.08 -4.63
C ASP A 18 -0.41 -8.00 -4.38
N LEU A 19 -0.05 -6.86 -3.77
CA LEU A 19 -0.98 -5.74 -3.55
C LEU A 19 -1.48 -5.14 -4.87
N LEU A 20 -0.59 -4.99 -5.84
CA LEU A 20 -0.94 -4.52 -7.19
C LEU A 20 -1.84 -5.54 -7.90
N ALA A 21 -1.53 -6.83 -7.81
CA ALA A 21 -2.32 -7.90 -8.39
C ALA A 21 -3.72 -8.00 -7.77
N LYS A 22 -3.83 -7.85 -6.43
CA LYS A 22 -5.10 -7.76 -5.70
C LYS A 22 -5.96 -6.57 -6.13
N ALA A 23 -5.32 -5.43 -6.41
CA ALA A 23 -6.03 -4.27 -6.91
C ALA A 23 -6.56 -4.48 -8.34
N GLY A 24 -5.81 -5.21 -9.18
CA GLY A 24 -6.25 -5.69 -10.50
C GLY A 24 -6.67 -4.58 -11.47
N LYS A 25 -6.17 -3.36 -11.27
CA LYS A 25 -6.52 -2.16 -12.07
C LYS A 25 -5.29 -1.55 -12.72
N ASP A 26 -5.39 -1.27 -14.01
CA ASP A 26 -4.34 -0.56 -14.74
C ASP A 26 -4.08 0.83 -14.15
N GLY A 27 -2.81 1.17 -13.99
CA GLY A 27 -2.39 2.40 -13.33
C GLY A 27 -2.39 2.33 -11.80
N CYS A 28 -2.59 1.14 -11.22
CA CYS A 28 -2.27 0.90 -9.81
C CYS A 28 -0.77 1.04 -9.57
N PHE A 29 -0.41 1.77 -8.52
CA PHE A 29 0.98 2.03 -8.16
C PHE A 29 1.22 2.12 -6.66
N LEU A 30 2.46 1.88 -6.26
CA LEU A 30 2.97 2.11 -4.91
C LEU A 30 4.47 2.39 -4.93
N VAL A 31 4.98 3.05 -3.90
CA VAL A 31 6.40 3.33 -3.71
C VAL A 31 6.87 2.62 -2.46
N ARG A 32 8.03 1.96 -2.54
CA ARG A 32 8.71 1.34 -1.40
C ARG A 32 10.14 1.81 -1.27
N ASP A 33 10.73 1.57 -0.10
CA ASP A 33 12.16 1.80 0.11
C ASP A 33 13.00 0.76 -0.65
N SER A 34 14.18 1.16 -1.11
CA SER A 34 15.08 0.26 -1.83
C SER A 34 16.01 -0.46 -0.87
N GLU A 35 15.74 -1.74 -0.61
CA GLU A 35 16.57 -2.58 0.27
C GLU A 35 18.04 -2.69 -0.18
N SER A 36 18.31 -2.51 -1.49
CA SER A 36 19.68 -2.61 -2.01
C SER A 36 20.48 -1.31 -1.96
N VAL A 37 19.82 -0.15 -1.93
CA VAL A 37 20.50 1.15 -2.06
C VAL A 37 19.88 2.14 -1.07
N SER A 38 20.63 2.48 -0.02
CA SER A 38 20.20 3.46 0.97
C SER A 38 19.95 4.82 0.32
N GLY A 39 18.74 5.36 0.50
CA GLY A 39 18.31 6.63 -0.11
C GLY A 39 17.72 6.50 -1.52
N ALA A 40 17.63 5.28 -2.05
CA ALA A 40 16.88 5.00 -3.26
C ALA A 40 15.47 4.48 -2.93
N TYR A 41 14.57 4.62 -3.89
CA TYR A 41 13.20 4.13 -3.79
C TYR A 41 12.87 3.20 -4.94
N ALA A 42 11.86 2.37 -4.79
CA ALA A 42 11.35 1.52 -5.84
C ALA A 42 9.87 1.83 -6.09
N LEU A 43 9.54 2.24 -7.31
CA LEU A 43 8.19 2.50 -7.77
C LEU A 43 7.67 1.24 -8.48
N CYS A 44 6.62 0.64 -7.92
CA CYS A 44 5.99 -0.55 -8.49
C CYS A 44 4.68 -0.15 -9.16
N LEU A 45 4.48 -0.56 -10.42
CA LEU A 45 3.23 -0.42 -11.16
C LEU A 45 2.66 -1.78 -11.54
N LEU A 46 1.34 -1.88 -11.66
CA LEU A 46 0.70 -3.04 -12.27
C LEU A 46 1.03 -3.08 -13.78
N HIS A 47 1.33 -4.27 -14.31
CA HIS A 47 1.83 -4.55 -15.67
C HIS A 47 3.25 -4.07 -16.01
N VAL A 48 3.68 -2.94 -15.47
CA VAL A 48 4.96 -2.31 -15.82
C VAL A 48 5.93 -2.53 -14.67
N HIS A 49 7.01 -3.26 -14.95
CA HIS A 49 7.97 -3.77 -13.96
C HIS A 49 8.46 -2.70 -12.96
N THR A 50 8.97 -3.14 -11.80
CA THR A 50 9.47 -2.24 -10.75
C THR A 50 10.53 -1.27 -11.27
N TYR A 51 10.26 0.02 -11.17
CA TYR A 51 11.17 1.11 -11.50
C TYR A 51 12.05 1.45 -10.31
N ARG A 52 13.34 1.66 -10.53
CA ARG A 52 14.28 2.10 -9.49
C ARG A 52 14.42 3.62 -9.55
N ILE A 53 14.23 4.26 -8.42
CA ILE A 53 14.41 5.69 -8.21
C ILE A 53 15.75 5.87 -7.49
N LEU A 54 16.73 6.47 -8.15
CA LEU A 54 18.05 6.69 -7.59
C LEU A 54 18.27 8.18 -7.32
N PRO A 55 18.93 8.55 -6.22
CA PRO A 55 19.42 9.91 -6.07
C PRO A 55 20.57 10.16 -7.07
N ASP A 56 20.53 11.33 -7.71
CA ASP A 56 21.54 11.84 -8.62
C ASP A 56 22.67 12.57 -7.85
N GLU A 57 23.71 13.03 -8.54
CA GLU A 57 24.86 13.72 -7.94
C GLU A 57 24.44 15.02 -7.23
N GLU A 58 23.35 15.65 -7.71
CA GLU A 58 22.73 16.83 -7.10
C GLU A 58 21.77 16.51 -5.93
N GLY A 59 21.57 15.23 -5.61
CA GLY A 59 20.61 14.76 -4.60
C GLY A 59 19.15 14.75 -5.08
N LEU A 60 18.91 14.83 -6.40
CA LEU A 60 17.59 14.74 -7.01
C LEU A 60 17.22 13.28 -7.30
N LEU A 61 15.95 12.92 -7.14
CA LEU A 61 15.43 11.59 -7.39
C LEU A 61 15.17 11.37 -8.88
N SER A 62 15.87 10.42 -9.52
CA SER A 62 15.73 10.07 -10.93
C SER A 62 15.17 8.65 -11.12
N VAL A 63 14.18 8.49 -12.00
CA VAL A 63 13.58 7.19 -12.29
C VAL A 63 14.33 6.49 -13.41
N GLN A 64 14.87 5.29 -13.14
CA GLN A 64 15.40 4.40 -14.17
C GLN A 64 14.26 3.76 -14.96
N THR A 65 13.88 4.41 -16.06
CA THR A 65 12.98 3.88 -17.08
C THR A 65 13.72 3.01 -18.10
N ILE A 66 13.01 2.37 -19.02
CA ILE A 66 13.60 1.56 -20.10
C ILE A 66 14.58 2.38 -20.96
N GLN A 67 15.63 1.73 -21.48
CA GLN A 67 16.69 2.37 -22.27
C GLN A 67 16.11 3.18 -23.44
N GLY A 68 16.33 4.49 -23.42
CA GLY A 68 15.92 5.43 -24.48
C GLY A 68 14.97 6.54 -24.00
N ILE A 69 14.35 6.39 -22.83
CA ILE A 69 13.58 7.47 -22.18
C ILE A 69 14.52 8.24 -21.25
N GLN A 70 14.51 9.58 -21.32
CA GLN A 70 15.25 10.40 -20.37
C GLN A 70 14.71 10.22 -18.95
N ALA A 71 15.59 9.81 -18.04
CA ALA A 71 15.30 9.82 -16.61
C ALA A 71 15.06 11.27 -16.17
N LYS A 72 13.87 11.55 -15.63
CA LYS A 72 13.56 12.86 -15.06
C LYS A 72 14.00 12.90 -13.61
N CYS A 73 14.58 14.03 -13.22
CA CYS A 73 15.07 14.28 -11.87
C CYS A 73 14.07 15.14 -11.09
N PHE A 74 13.77 14.76 -9.85
CA PHE A 74 12.78 15.42 -9.01
C PHE A 74 13.32 15.70 -7.61
N ARG A 75 12.86 16.79 -6.98
CA ARG A 75 13.27 17.15 -5.61
C ARG A 75 12.67 16.24 -4.55
N THR A 76 11.43 15.80 -4.76
CA THR A 76 10.67 15.01 -3.78
C THR A 76 9.90 13.89 -4.49
N LEU A 77 9.61 12.81 -3.76
CA LEU A 77 8.77 11.73 -4.28
C LEU A 77 7.38 12.24 -4.68
N THR A 78 6.81 13.18 -3.93
CA THR A 78 5.48 13.73 -4.23
C THR A 78 5.45 14.42 -5.60
N ASP A 79 6.48 15.21 -5.90
CA ASP A 79 6.60 15.90 -7.19
C ASP A 79 6.82 14.90 -8.35
N LEU A 80 7.67 13.89 -8.11
CA LEU A 80 7.88 12.77 -9.02
C LEU A 80 6.57 12.07 -9.35
N ILE A 81 5.80 11.68 -8.33
CA ILE A 81 4.51 11.02 -8.51
C ILE A 81 3.56 11.92 -9.28
N GLY A 82 3.41 13.19 -8.90
CA GLY A 82 2.54 14.13 -9.59
C GLY A 82 2.90 14.32 -11.07
N ALA A 83 4.18 14.29 -11.42
CA ALA A 83 4.61 14.33 -12.81
C ALA A 83 4.18 13.06 -13.56
N TYR A 84 4.38 11.88 -12.98
CA TYR A 84 4.04 10.60 -13.60
C TYR A 84 2.54 10.24 -13.57
N GLN A 85 1.72 11.01 -12.84
CA GLN A 85 0.27 10.97 -12.97
C GLN A 85 -0.21 11.49 -14.34
N GLN A 86 0.58 12.33 -15.00
CA GLN A 86 0.23 12.83 -16.32
C GLN A 86 0.56 11.80 -17.42
N PRO A 87 -0.32 11.64 -18.42
CA PRO A 87 -0.01 10.81 -19.58
C PRO A 87 1.20 11.38 -20.35
N ASN A 88 1.92 10.51 -21.07
CA ASN A 88 3.06 10.87 -21.92
C ASN A 88 4.32 11.39 -21.18
N ASN A 89 4.49 11.05 -19.90
CA ASN A 89 5.62 11.52 -19.09
C ASN A 89 6.77 10.51 -18.91
N GLY A 90 6.82 9.46 -19.73
CA GLY A 90 7.91 8.46 -19.72
C GLY A 90 7.57 7.11 -19.07
N LEU A 91 6.37 6.95 -18.52
CA LEU A 91 5.81 5.65 -18.14
C LEU A 91 4.87 5.13 -19.22
N VAL A 92 4.78 3.80 -19.31
CA VAL A 92 3.84 3.12 -20.23
C VAL A 92 2.39 3.40 -19.82
N ILE A 93 2.14 3.47 -18.52
CA ILE A 93 0.82 3.75 -17.93
C ILE A 93 0.99 4.86 -16.89
N PRO A 94 0.14 5.90 -16.90
CA PRO A 94 0.17 6.94 -15.87
C PRO A 94 -0.20 6.37 -14.49
N LEU A 95 0.28 7.05 -13.44
CA LEU A 95 -0.07 6.72 -12.06
C LEU A 95 -1.52 7.16 -11.78
N LEU A 96 -2.47 6.22 -11.73
CA LEU A 96 -3.89 6.55 -11.59
C LEU A 96 -4.42 6.23 -10.20
N TYR A 97 -4.09 5.04 -9.69
CA TYR A 97 -4.70 4.50 -8.48
C TYR A 97 -3.62 4.18 -7.43
N PRO A 98 -3.45 5.04 -6.40
CA PRO A 98 -2.51 4.76 -5.32
C PRO A 98 -2.98 3.56 -4.50
N VAL A 99 -2.14 2.54 -4.38
CA VAL A 99 -2.45 1.35 -3.57
C VAL A 99 -2.05 1.62 -2.13
N ASN A 100 -3.06 1.67 -1.26
CA ASN A 100 -2.85 1.84 0.18
C ASN A 100 -2.21 0.60 0.79
N ARG A 101 -1.40 0.79 1.84
CA ARG A 101 -1.07 -0.30 2.75
C ARG A 101 -2.38 -0.87 3.25
N ALA A 102 -2.55 -2.18 3.12
CA ALA A 102 -3.58 -2.86 3.89
C ALA A 102 -3.30 -2.50 5.35
N ARG A 103 -4.08 -1.57 5.90
CA ARG A 103 -4.15 -1.39 7.33
C ARG A 103 -4.57 -2.76 7.82
N GLU A 104 -3.70 -3.42 8.59
CA GLU A 104 -4.13 -4.65 9.25
C GLU A 104 -5.50 -4.32 9.86
N PRO A 105 -6.54 -5.13 9.61
CA PRO A 105 -7.74 -5.00 10.41
C PRO A 105 -7.21 -5.13 11.82
N VAL A 106 -7.22 -4.03 12.57
CA VAL A 106 -7.02 -4.11 14.00
C VAL A 106 -8.22 -4.94 14.40
N ASP A 107 -8.00 -6.23 14.66
CA ASP A 107 -8.99 -7.09 15.27
C ASP A 107 -9.47 -6.33 16.51
N GLU A 108 -10.66 -5.72 16.42
CA GLU A 108 -11.41 -5.27 17.58
C GLU A 108 -11.84 -6.53 18.32
N ASP A 109 -10.87 -7.18 18.98
CA ASP A 109 -11.08 -8.05 20.12
C ASP A 109 -11.62 -7.16 21.24
N SER A 110 -12.89 -6.79 21.12
CA SER A 110 -13.67 -6.34 22.26
C SER A 110 -13.93 -7.57 23.12
N GLY A 111 -12.95 -7.89 23.96
CA GLY A 111 -13.13 -8.69 25.15
C GLY A 111 -14.17 -8.03 26.06
N GLU A 112 -15.44 -8.32 25.85
CA GLU A 112 -16.50 -8.05 26.81
C GLU A 112 -16.43 -9.12 27.92
N SER A 113 -15.56 -8.87 28.90
CA SER A 113 -15.65 -9.50 30.21
C SER A 113 -16.82 -8.87 30.99
N GLY A 114 -18.02 -9.39 30.77
CA GLY A 114 -19.20 -9.08 31.57
C GLY A 114 -19.50 -10.21 32.55
N GLY A 115 -18.87 -10.18 33.72
CA GLY A 115 -19.30 -11.00 34.85
C GLY A 115 -20.63 -10.49 35.40
N THR A 116 -21.67 -11.32 35.37
CA THR A 116 -22.85 -11.18 36.22
C THR A 116 -23.11 -12.50 36.94
N GLY A 117 -22.72 -12.53 38.22
CA GLY A 117 -23.16 -13.55 39.15
C GLY A 117 -24.57 -13.26 39.66
N GLY A 118 -25.33 -14.33 39.90
CA GLY A 118 -26.56 -14.38 40.69
C GLY A 118 -27.78 -13.73 40.04
N CYS A 119 -29.02 -14.20 40.20
CA CYS A 119 -29.59 -15.26 41.03
C CYS A 119 -31.09 -15.40 40.66
N MET A 120 -31.66 -16.57 40.95
CA MET A 120 -33.11 -16.90 41.05
C MET A 120 -33.90 -16.91 39.72
N CYS A 121 -34.89 -17.78 39.46
CA CYS A 121 -35.84 -18.44 40.36
C CYS A 121 -36.25 -19.81 39.76
N GLY A 122 -36.52 -20.80 40.60
CA GLY A 122 -37.29 -21.97 40.18
C GLY A 122 -38.78 -21.62 40.12
N GLU A 123 -39.48 -22.20 39.14
CA GLU A 123 -40.93 -22.39 38.95
C GLU A 123 -41.03 -22.96 37.52
N GLY A 124 -41.78 -23.99 37.16
CA GLY A 124 -42.77 -24.81 37.82
C GLY A 124 -43.13 -25.94 36.86
N ASP A 125 -43.86 -26.90 37.40
CA ASP A 125 -44.36 -28.14 36.83
C ASP A 125 -44.89 -28.03 35.38
N MET A 126 -44.39 -28.90 34.49
CA MET A 126 -45.02 -29.16 33.20
C MET A 126 -45.89 -30.42 33.31
N TRP A 127 -47.16 -30.22 33.59
CA TRP A 127 -48.19 -31.25 33.55
C TRP A 127 -48.38 -31.86 32.15
N ARG A 128 -48.49 -33.19 32.13
CA ARG A 128 -49.34 -34.07 31.27
C ARG A 128 -49.43 -33.84 29.75
N ALA A 129 -49.16 -34.92 29.02
CA ALA A 129 -50.05 -35.62 28.07
C ALA A 129 -49.17 -36.44 27.09
N GLY A 130 -49.42 -37.70 26.75
CA GLY A 130 -50.49 -38.65 27.07
C GLY A 130 -50.10 -40.04 26.58
#